data_AF-A0A2X0XFG5-F1
#
_entry.id   AF-A0A2X0XFG5-F1
#
_cell.length_a   1.000
_cell.length_b   1.000
_cell.length_c   1.000
_cell.angle_alpha   90.00
_cell.angle_beta   90.00
_cell.angle_gamma   90.00
#
_symmetry.space_group_name_H-M   'P 1'
#
loop_
_entity.id
_entity.type
_entity.pdbx_description
1 polymer ?
#
loop_
_entity_poly.entity_id
_entity_poly.type
_entity_poly.pdbx_seq_one_letter_code
_entity_poly.pdbx_strand_id
1 'polypeptide(L)'
;MIGYFPTPYEDELYYSIIARYHIHVGNLSRKHTNKELFGKKVNINLELPMGLAHLVSQINIFSKEFTKEYFINQHTVIPFVKPFKSEEWNEKIYKSDFKNLYIFLFSYSKYNVKNKKYLYYCAECLKEQLKSNGEGFWNRIHQIPGIFVCTRHKTPLLEYSLKISEMGFINYLIPTIEDIREPLRSYSEELMKYLIDLAEDVEYIIRMNYKSFSEEYYISKYVDLLGKKGFAYPIKKRREYLQKLIIEYYPTDFLELLDSFFKISDKFSWVPSLINIEENRSLHPIRHLLLMRLLSGSAKNYFEKENSFKPFGEGPWVCMNPFCKNYLKENIKNVNVRVNNSDRKIQGIIKCNCGFEYIIKEGEKSPFDIRDFHRRIVKRGRVWELNFNELLKQDLTLNKIAELANISRDTVIRIKNRGHLSSVQLKNKEGLMNKQKLKTEYYKEEFLKIRKENPEYSRSDLGKAYTKIYGWLLQYDKEWLIRNSPYLRSTGNREKIDYLERDKELLSKAKLIIDSWSEHEGNLKRLVRKSRTGIINLLDVKASYSLFSGKYPLTTKYINSNIETVEDFRHRRIKIVMDTKYKDEIVTKNMVIEAANLKNYIRINIEKREKLLKYIEDLVTIHNNKFL
;
A
#
# COMPACT_ATOMS: atom_id res chain seq x y z
N MET A 1 -19.97 27.19 -36.57
CA MET A 1 -18.61 26.79 -36.99
C MET A 1 -17.67 27.83 -36.41
N ILE A 2 -16.58 27.42 -35.77
CA ILE A 2 -15.63 28.37 -35.17
C ILE A 2 -14.76 28.97 -36.28
N GLY A 3 -14.62 30.30 -36.30
CA GLY A 3 -13.85 31.02 -37.32
C GLY A 3 -12.38 31.26 -36.94
N TYR A 4 -12.02 30.95 -35.70
CA TYR A 4 -10.70 31.21 -35.12
C TYR A 4 -10.39 30.17 -34.05
N PHE A 5 -9.11 29.83 -33.86
CA PHE A 5 -8.63 29.09 -32.70
C PHE A 5 -7.18 29.51 -32.41
N PRO A 6 -6.82 29.82 -31.14
CA PRO A 6 -5.46 30.25 -30.82
C PRO A 6 -4.46 29.11 -31.05
N THR A 7 -3.29 29.45 -31.59
CA THR A 7 -2.18 28.51 -31.72
C THR A 7 -1.66 28.15 -30.33
N PRO A 8 -1.68 26.86 -29.93
CA PRO A 8 -1.16 26.43 -28.64
C PRO A 8 0.34 26.69 -28.49
N TYR A 9 0.78 27.19 -27.34
CA TYR A 9 2.21 27.35 -27.05
C TYR A 9 2.82 26.07 -26.44
N GLU A 10 4.15 25.97 -26.50
CA GLU A 10 4.89 24.89 -25.85
C GLU A 10 4.62 24.87 -24.33
N ASP A 11 4.34 23.67 -23.80
CA ASP A 11 3.94 23.42 -22.41
C ASP A 11 2.74 24.24 -21.90
N GLU A 12 1.95 24.83 -22.80
CA GLU A 12 0.71 25.48 -22.44
C GLU A 12 -0.33 24.47 -21.95
N LEU A 13 -0.98 24.76 -20.83
CA LEU A 13 -2.07 23.95 -20.32
C LEU A 13 -3.31 24.08 -21.20
N TYR A 14 -4.02 22.98 -21.45
CA TYR A 14 -5.26 22.95 -22.23
C TYR A 14 -6.32 23.97 -21.77
N TYR A 15 -6.45 24.16 -20.46
CA TYR A 15 -7.27 25.21 -19.87
C TYR A 15 -6.89 26.61 -20.35
N SER A 16 -5.59 26.89 -20.42
CA SER A 16 -5.04 28.18 -20.88
C SER A 16 -5.39 28.46 -22.35
N ILE A 17 -5.30 27.45 -23.21
CA ILE A 17 -5.68 27.58 -24.63
C ILE A 17 -7.14 28.01 -24.77
N ILE A 18 -8.04 27.38 -24.00
CA ILE A 18 -9.46 27.74 -23.98
C ILE A 18 -9.66 29.15 -23.41
N ALA A 19 -8.88 29.52 -22.40
CA ALA A 19 -8.95 30.85 -21.80
C ALA A 19 -8.49 31.95 -22.77
N ARG A 20 -7.45 31.71 -23.56
CA ARG A 20 -7.03 32.61 -24.64
C ARG A 20 -8.10 32.74 -25.71
N TYR A 21 -8.69 31.62 -26.16
CA TYR A 21 -9.81 31.67 -27.11
C TYR A 21 -10.98 32.53 -26.57
N HIS A 22 -11.34 32.34 -25.30
CA HIS A 22 -12.39 33.12 -24.64
C HIS A 22 -12.11 34.64 -24.73
N ILE A 23 -10.87 35.04 -24.48
CA ILE A 23 -10.44 36.44 -24.48
C ILE A 23 -10.35 36.99 -25.90
N HIS A 24 -9.74 36.26 -26.85
CA HIS A 24 -9.53 36.72 -28.22
C HIS A 24 -10.85 36.96 -28.97
N VAL A 25 -11.85 36.12 -28.72
CA VAL A 25 -13.19 36.26 -29.33
C VAL A 25 -14.06 37.27 -28.57
N GLY A 26 -13.60 37.79 -27.42
CA GLY A 26 -14.36 38.77 -26.63
C GLY A 26 -15.62 38.19 -25.99
N ASN A 27 -15.59 36.91 -25.63
CA ASN A 27 -16.75 36.22 -25.09
C ASN A 27 -17.11 36.75 -23.68
N LEU A 28 -18.31 37.27 -23.49
CA LEU A 28 -18.73 37.85 -22.21
C LEU A 28 -18.99 36.81 -21.10
N SER A 29 -19.28 35.57 -21.48
CA SER A 29 -19.57 34.51 -20.51
C SER A 29 -18.95 33.18 -20.90
N ARG A 30 -18.48 32.45 -19.89
CA ARG A 30 -18.03 31.06 -20.03
C ARG A 30 -19.04 30.15 -20.71
N LYS A 31 -20.34 30.35 -20.45
CA LYS A 31 -21.41 29.54 -21.06
C LYS A 31 -21.39 29.68 -22.59
N HIS A 32 -21.11 30.88 -23.10
CA HIS A 32 -21.01 31.14 -24.53
C HIS A 32 -19.83 30.37 -25.13
N THR A 33 -18.62 30.56 -24.57
CA THR A 33 -17.42 29.85 -25.00
C THR A 33 -17.57 28.34 -24.96
N ASN A 34 -18.17 27.79 -23.90
CA ASN A 34 -18.41 26.36 -23.79
C ASN A 34 -19.39 25.85 -24.86
N LYS A 35 -20.41 26.64 -25.20
CA LYS A 35 -21.37 26.29 -26.26
C LYS A 35 -20.69 26.29 -27.63
N GLU A 36 -19.82 27.27 -27.90
CA GLU A 36 -19.06 27.36 -29.15
C GLU A 36 -18.10 26.17 -29.32
N LEU A 37 -17.22 25.95 -28.34
CA LEU A 37 -16.13 24.98 -28.41
C LEU A 37 -16.58 23.53 -28.17
N PHE A 38 -17.56 23.31 -27.29
CA PHE A 38 -17.92 21.96 -26.82
C PHE A 38 -19.36 21.57 -27.15
N GLY A 39 -20.19 22.50 -27.65
CA GLY A 39 -21.61 22.26 -27.93
C GLY A 39 -22.48 22.07 -26.68
N LYS A 40 -21.89 22.13 -25.48
CA LYS A 40 -22.57 21.86 -24.20
C LYS A 40 -21.89 22.58 -23.05
N LYS A 41 -22.57 22.64 -21.90
CA LYS A 41 -21.93 23.10 -20.65
C LYS A 41 -20.84 22.11 -20.22
N VAL A 42 -19.66 22.64 -19.95
CA VAL A 42 -18.51 21.91 -19.42
C VAL A 42 -17.99 22.61 -18.17
N ASN A 43 -17.70 21.85 -17.12
CA ASN A 43 -17.06 22.39 -15.92
C ASN A 43 -15.56 22.51 -16.14
N ILE A 44 -14.94 23.53 -15.54
CA ILE A 44 -13.47 23.68 -15.58
C ILE A 44 -12.83 22.49 -14.88
N ASN A 45 -11.87 21.89 -15.56
CA ASN A 45 -10.97 20.92 -14.99
C ASN A 45 -9.56 21.22 -15.53
N LEU A 46 -8.59 21.38 -14.62
CA LEU A 46 -7.20 21.66 -14.97
C LEU A 46 -6.40 20.39 -15.25
N GLU A 47 -6.87 19.25 -14.72
CA GLU A 47 -6.23 17.95 -14.86
C GLU A 47 -6.69 17.24 -16.14
N LEU A 48 -8.00 17.30 -16.44
CA LEU A 48 -8.60 16.58 -17.56
C LEU A 48 -9.07 17.50 -18.69
N PRO A 49 -8.78 17.17 -19.97
CA PRO A 49 -9.17 17.99 -21.10
C PRO A 49 -10.65 17.76 -21.45
N MET A 50 -11.52 18.40 -20.68
CA MET A 50 -12.97 18.24 -20.83
C MET A 50 -13.46 18.74 -22.20
N GLY A 51 -14.34 17.96 -22.84
CA GLY A 51 -14.94 18.34 -24.13
C GLY A 51 -14.02 18.18 -25.34
N LEU A 52 -12.82 17.63 -25.16
CA LEU A 52 -11.78 17.54 -26.19
C LEU A 52 -12.25 16.89 -27.49
N ALA A 53 -13.08 15.85 -27.43
CA ALA A 53 -13.58 15.16 -28.62
C ALA A 53 -14.34 16.08 -29.57
N HIS A 54 -15.25 16.89 -29.02
CA HIS A 54 -16.04 17.84 -29.79
C HIS A 54 -15.18 19.00 -30.29
N LEU A 55 -14.28 19.50 -29.44
CA LEU A 55 -13.35 20.56 -29.83
C LEU A 55 -12.54 20.14 -31.06
N VAL A 56 -11.88 18.97 -31.00
CA VAL A 56 -11.05 18.43 -32.10
C VAL A 56 -11.84 18.32 -33.41
N SER A 57 -13.11 17.89 -33.37
CA SER A 57 -13.94 17.84 -34.59
C SER A 57 -14.24 19.21 -35.21
N GLN A 58 -14.06 20.29 -34.48
CA GLN A 58 -14.26 21.66 -34.97
C GLN A 58 -12.96 22.33 -35.39
N ILE A 59 -11.84 22.07 -34.68
CA ILE A 59 -10.56 22.76 -34.92
C ILE A 59 -9.64 22.04 -35.91
N ASN A 60 -9.93 20.78 -36.26
CA ASN A 60 -9.13 20.01 -37.23
C ASN A 60 -9.05 20.66 -38.61
N ILE A 61 -9.95 21.59 -38.92
CA ILE A 61 -9.91 22.42 -40.14
C ILE A 61 -8.73 23.40 -40.15
N PHE A 62 -8.26 23.84 -38.97
CA PHE A 62 -7.13 24.77 -38.86
C PHE A 62 -5.78 24.08 -38.93
N SER A 63 -5.67 22.85 -38.40
CA SER A 63 -4.47 22.03 -38.51
C SER A 63 -4.82 20.55 -38.40
N LYS A 64 -4.23 19.72 -39.27
CA LYS A 64 -4.33 18.25 -39.21
C LYS A 64 -3.64 17.66 -37.97
N GLU A 65 -2.75 18.40 -37.34
CA GLU A 65 -2.03 17.97 -36.13
C GLU A 65 -2.92 18.02 -34.87
N PHE A 66 -3.99 18.81 -34.89
CA PHE A 66 -4.92 18.98 -33.79
C PHE A 66 -5.80 17.73 -33.60
N THR A 67 -5.19 16.70 -33.00
CA THR A 67 -5.81 15.43 -32.66
C THR A 67 -6.05 15.34 -31.15
N LYS A 68 -6.89 14.38 -30.71
CA LYS A 68 -7.06 14.10 -29.28
C LYS A 68 -5.72 13.78 -28.61
N GLU A 69 -4.89 12.98 -29.28
CA GLU A 69 -3.59 12.56 -28.78
C GLU A 69 -2.62 13.74 -28.64
N TYR A 70 -2.63 14.67 -29.59
CA TYR A 70 -1.83 15.89 -29.53
C TYR A 70 -2.12 16.68 -28.25
N PHE A 71 -3.39 17.03 -27.99
CA PHE A 71 -3.74 17.81 -26.79
C PHE A 71 -3.46 17.06 -25.49
N ILE A 72 -3.77 15.76 -25.43
CA ILE A 72 -3.47 14.93 -24.26
C ILE A 72 -1.95 14.93 -23.98
N ASN A 73 -1.13 14.72 -25.01
CA ASN A 73 0.31 14.56 -24.83
C ASN A 73 1.08 15.87 -24.66
N GLN A 74 0.63 16.97 -25.26
CA GLN A 74 1.36 18.25 -25.27
C GLN A 74 0.77 19.31 -24.32
N HIS A 75 -0.52 19.21 -24.00
CA HIS A 75 -1.23 20.28 -23.28
C HIS A 75 -1.95 19.80 -22.01
N THR A 76 -1.65 18.59 -21.52
CA THR A 76 -2.15 18.11 -20.22
C THR A 76 -1.03 17.56 -19.36
N VAL A 77 -1.34 17.31 -18.08
CA VAL A 77 -0.45 16.64 -17.12
C VAL A 77 -0.53 15.10 -17.20
N ILE A 78 -1.37 14.54 -18.08
CA ILE A 78 -1.53 13.08 -18.25
C ILE A 78 -0.21 12.36 -18.56
N PRO A 79 0.70 12.88 -19.42
CA PRO A 79 2.00 12.23 -19.70
C PRO A 79 2.84 11.93 -18.46
N PHE A 80 2.71 12.73 -17.40
CA PHE A 80 3.39 12.49 -16.14
C PHE A 80 2.82 11.28 -15.37
N VAL A 81 1.50 11.11 -15.42
CA VAL A 81 0.77 10.08 -14.65
C VAL A 81 0.72 8.75 -15.39
N LYS A 82 0.59 8.81 -16.72
CA LYS A 82 0.46 7.68 -17.66
C LYS A 82 1.40 6.50 -17.37
N PRO A 83 2.70 6.70 -17.11
CA PRO A 83 3.65 5.60 -16.94
C PRO A 83 3.34 4.73 -15.70
N PHE A 84 2.71 5.34 -14.68
CA PHE A 84 2.43 4.71 -13.38
C PHE A 84 1.03 4.07 -13.31
N LYS A 85 0.27 4.10 -14.40
CA LYS A 85 -1.08 3.54 -14.50
C LYS A 85 -1.10 2.29 -15.37
N SER A 86 -2.19 1.53 -15.29
CA SER A 86 -2.39 0.34 -16.12
C SER A 86 -2.64 0.70 -17.58
N GLU A 87 -2.37 -0.24 -18.49
CA GLU A 87 -2.71 -0.07 -19.90
C GLU A 87 -4.22 0.16 -20.10
N GLU A 88 -5.05 -0.57 -19.34
CA GLU A 88 -6.51 -0.34 -19.35
C GLU A 88 -6.89 1.09 -18.96
N TRP A 89 -6.18 1.70 -18.01
CA TRP A 89 -6.42 3.08 -17.62
C TRP A 89 -6.08 4.04 -18.75
N ASN A 90 -4.97 3.81 -19.47
CA ASN A 90 -4.61 4.60 -20.64
C ASN A 90 -5.64 4.47 -21.74
N GLU A 91 -6.06 3.25 -22.08
CA GLU A 91 -7.08 3.04 -23.10
C GLU A 91 -8.37 3.78 -22.77
N LYS A 92 -8.79 3.75 -21.49
CA LYS A 92 -9.95 4.51 -21.02
C LYS A 92 -9.77 6.00 -21.24
N ILE A 93 -8.60 6.58 -20.94
CA ILE A 93 -8.32 8.00 -21.17
C ILE A 93 -8.53 8.37 -22.65
N TYR A 94 -7.89 7.65 -23.57
CA TYR A 94 -7.93 7.99 -25.01
C TYR A 94 -9.29 7.71 -25.67
N LYS A 95 -10.01 6.68 -25.23
CA LYS A 95 -11.36 6.35 -25.72
C LYS A 95 -12.44 7.23 -25.09
N SER A 96 -12.18 7.87 -23.96
CA SER A 96 -13.21 8.62 -23.25
C SER A 96 -13.53 9.99 -23.85
N ASP A 97 -14.76 10.42 -23.62
CA ASP A 97 -15.21 11.80 -23.83
C ASP A 97 -15.06 12.67 -22.56
N PHE A 98 -14.41 12.14 -21.52
CA PHE A 98 -14.27 12.72 -20.18
C PHE A 98 -15.61 13.08 -19.48
N LYS A 99 -16.77 12.77 -20.09
CA LYS A 99 -18.13 13.22 -19.70
C LYS A 99 -18.60 12.80 -18.30
N ASN A 100 -18.16 11.64 -17.78
CA ASN A 100 -18.69 11.02 -16.55
C ASN A 100 -17.61 10.35 -15.67
N LEU A 101 -16.36 10.78 -15.79
CA LEU A 101 -15.26 10.01 -15.23
C LEU A 101 -14.89 10.49 -13.83
N TYR A 102 -15.09 9.61 -12.85
CA TYR A 102 -14.27 9.52 -11.64
C TYR A 102 -12.83 9.10 -11.98
N ILE A 103 -12.26 9.58 -13.09
CA ILE A 103 -10.84 9.41 -13.38
C ILE A 103 -10.12 10.49 -12.61
N PHE A 104 -9.64 10.06 -11.46
CA PHE A 104 -8.76 10.83 -10.64
C PHE A 104 -7.33 10.55 -11.14
N LEU A 105 -6.70 11.55 -11.78
CA LEU A 105 -5.30 11.44 -12.21
C LEU A 105 -4.40 11.13 -11.00
N PHE A 106 -4.66 11.85 -9.92
CA PHE A 106 -4.03 11.67 -8.62
C PHE A 106 -5.02 11.04 -7.65
N SER A 107 -4.59 10.06 -6.83
CA SER A 107 -5.50 9.39 -5.90
C SER A 107 -5.88 10.32 -4.74
N TYR A 108 -7.18 10.56 -4.54
CA TYR A 108 -7.77 11.44 -3.51
C TYR A 108 -7.82 10.81 -2.12
N SER A 109 -7.05 9.75 -1.89
CA SER A 109 -6.91 9.16 -0.56
C SER A 109 -6.37 10.21 0.40
N LYS A 110 -6.94 10.27 1.62
CA LYS A 110 -6.51 11.19 2.69
C LYS A 110 -5.01 11.10 3.02
N TYR A 111 -4.37 9.99 2.66
CA TYR A 111 -2.95 9.70 2.91
C TYR A 111 -2.05 9.94 1.70
N ASN A 112 -2.54 10.64 0.67
CA ASN A 112 -1.78 10.93 -0.54
C ASN A 112 -1.37 12.39 -0.65
N VAL A 113 -0.48 12.69 -1.60
CA VAL A 113 -0.06 14.06 -1.94
C VAL A 113 -1.30 14.89 -2.29
N LYS A 114 -1.47 16.05 -1.66
CA LYS A 114 -2.64 16.89 -1.88
C LYS A 114 -2.57 17.60 -3.24
N ASN A 115 -3.74 17.75 -3.87
CA ASN A 115 -3.86 18.56 -5.06
C ASN A 115 -3.61 20.04 -4.77
N LYS A 116 -3.16 20.78 -5.78
CA LYS A 116 -2.99 22.23 -5.71
C LYS A 116 -4.34 22.92 -5.48
N LYS A 117 -4.33 23.94 -4.62
CA LYS A 117 -5.51 24.76 -4.30
C LYS A 117 -5.63 25.99 -5.19
N TYR A 118 -4.53 26.42 -5.76
CA TYR A 118 -4.39 27.61 -6.62
C TYR A 118 -3.73 27.20 -7.94
N LEU A 119 -3.88 28.02 -8.97
CA LEU A 119 -2.98 27.95 -10.14
C LEU A 119 -1.61 28.47 -9.73
N TYR A 120 -0.56 27.89 -10.30
CA TYR A 120 0.82 28.29 -10.04
C TYR A 120 1.48 28.81 -11.30
N TYR A 121 2.34 29.81 -11.17
CA TYR A 121 3.08 30.40 -12.28
C TYR A 121 4.44 30.93 -11.82
N CYS A 122 5.33 31.18 -12.78
CA CYS A 122 6.61 31.84 -12.55
C CYS A 122 6.51 33.27 -13.08
N ALA A 123 6.91 34.27 -12.29
CA ALA A 123 6.88 35.67 -12.72
C ALA A 123 7.82 35.93 -13.90
N GLU A 124 9.00 35.30 -13.92
CA GLU A 124 9.95 35.43 -15.03
C GLU A 124 9.44 34.75 -16.31
N CYS A 125 8.82 33.57 -16.21
CA CYS A 125 8.13 32.97 -17.36
C CYS A 125 7.05 33.91 -17.89
N LEU A 126 6.26 34.53 -17.01
CA LEU A 126 5.19 35.43 -17.43
C LEU A 126 5.73 36.69 -18.13
N LYS A 127 6.83 37.27 -17.64
CA LYS A 127 7.53 38.39 -18.30
C LYS A 127 8.00 38.00 -19.69
N GLU A 128 8.63 36.84 -19.84
CA GLU A 128 9.08 36.33 -21.13
C GLU A 128 7.91 36.08 -22.09
N GLN A 129 6.84 35.44 -21.61
CA GLN A 129 5.62 35.18 -22.38
C GLN A 129 5.00 36.48 -22.90
N LEU A 130 4.80 37.48 -22.04
CA LEU A 130 4.24 38.77 -22.44
C LEU A 130 5.14 39.49 -23.45
N LYS A 131 6.47 39.38 -23.30
CA LYS A 131 7.43 40.00 -24.22
C LYS A 131 7.46 39.31 -25.59
N SER A 132 7.44 37.97 -25.64
CA SER A 132 7.57 37.22 -26.89
C SER A 132 6.25 37.02 -27.62
N ASN A 133 5.16 36.84 -26.87
CA ASN A 133 3.88 36.40 -27.40
C ASN A 133 2.81 37.50 -27.32
N GLY A 134 3.03 38.57 -26.54
CA GLY A 134 2.04 39.61 -26.28
C GLY A 134 0.96 39.23 -25.26
N GLU A 135 0.98 37.99 -24.76
CA GLU A 135 -0.01 37.46 -23.82
C GLU A 135 0.62 36.37 -22.91
N GLY A 136 0.06 36.20 -21.71
CA GLY A 136 0.49 35.20 -20.74
C GLY A 136 -0.30 33.90 -20.83
N PHE A 137 0.31 32.78 -20.40
CA PHE A 137 -0.37 31.48 -20.38
C PHE A 137 0.04 30.60 -19.20
N TRP A 138 -0.85 29.70 -18.79
CA TRP A 138 -0.56 28.75 -17.71
C TRP A 138 0.30 27.60 -18.21
N ASN A 139 1.51 27.46 -17.66
CA ASN A 139 2.37 26.30 -17.94
C ASN A 139 1.81 25.05 -17.23
N ARG A 140 1.74 23.92 -17.95
CA ARG A 140 1.17 22.65 -17.45
C ARG A 140 2.00 22.01 -16.34
N ILE A 141 3.34 22.12 -16.39
CA ILE A 141 4.25 21.52 -15.41
C ILE A 141 4.06 22.18 -14.05
N HIS A 142 3.88 23.50 -14.03
CA HIS A 142 3.61 24.26 -12.80
C HIS A 142 2.34 23.81 -12.07
N GLN A 143 1.40 23.14 -12.75
CA GLN A 143 0.15 22.69 -12.14
C GLN A 143 0.23 21.28 -11.51
N ILE A 144 1.37 20.60 -11.60
CA ILE A 144 1.51 19.25 -11.06
C ILE A 144 1.64 19.29 -9.53
N PRO A 145 0.83 18.52 -8.78
CA PRO A 145 0.98 18.41 -7.33
C PRO A 145 2.40 17.99 -6.95
N GLY A 146 3.00 18.71 -5.99
CA GLY A 146 4.39 18.52 -5.57
C GLY A 146 5.43 19.40 -6.29
N ILE A 147 5.04 20.13 -7.34
CA ILE A 147 5.93 21.10 -8.00
C ILE A 147 5.72 22.49 -7.42
N PHE A 148 6.79 23.08 -6.87
CA PHE A 148 6.76 24.39 -6.22
C PHE A 148 7.80 25.37 -6.77
N VAL A 149 8.61 24.95 -7.74
CA VAL A 149 9.65 25.76 -8.37
C VAL A 149 9.56 25.64 -9.89
N CYS A 150 10.04 26.66 -10.59
CA CYS A 150 10.21 26.65 -12.03
C CYS A 150 11.54 26.00 -12.41
N THR A 151 11.54 25.06 -13.35
CA THR A 151 12.79 24.42 -13.85
C THR A 151 13.64 25.38 -14.68
N ARG A 152 13.00 26.27 -15.44
CA ARG A 152 13.68 27.24 -16.31
C ARG A 152 14.38 28.35 -15.52
N HIS A 153 13.67 29.00 -14.61
CA HIS A 153 14.21 30.15 -13.85
C HIS A 153 14.75 29.78 -12.48
N LYS A 154 14.54 28.54 -12.01
CA LYS A 154 15.01 28.04 -10.70
C LYS A 154 14.52 28.90 -9.53
N THR A 155 13.34 29.46 -9.65
CA THR A 155 12.68 30.30 -8.63
C THR A 155 11.40 29.64 -8.10
N PRO A 156 10.96 29.97 -6.87
CA PRO A 156 9.68 29.52 -6.34
C PRO A 156 8.50 29.99 -7.19
N LEU A 157 7.52 29.10 -7.37
CA LEU A 157 6.28 29.41 -8.08
C LEU A 157 5.34 30.25 -7.19
N LEU A 158 4.68 31.21 -7.82
CA LEU A 158 3.65 32.05 -7.22
C LEU A 158 2.29 31.35 -7.24
N GLU A 159 1.53 31.55 -6.18
CA GLU A 159 0.11 31.17 -6.12
C GLU A 159 -0.72 32.29 -6.74
N TYR A 160 -1.60 31.95 -7.69
CA TYR A 160 -2.59 32.89 -8.20
C TYR A 160 -3.61 33.25 -7.10
N SER A 161 -4.12 34.47 -7.12
CA SER A 161 -4.96 35.02 -6.05
C SER A 161 -6.28 34.25 -5.84
N LEU A 162 -6.82 33.64 -6.91
CA LEU A 162 -8.07 32.90 -6.88
C LEU A 162 -7.86 31.40 -6.72
N LYS A 163 -8.64 30.78 -5.83
CA LYS A 163 -8.62 29.32 -5.66
C LYS A 163 -9.25 28.61 -6.85
N ILE A 164 -8.74 27.43 -7.16
CA ILE A 164 -9.29 26.55 -8.21
C ILE A 164 -10.76 26.20 -7.92
N SER A 165 -11.14 26.02 -6.66
CA SER A 165 -12.54 25.76 -6.26
C SER A 165 -13.47 26.93 -6.57
N GLU A 166 -12.95 28.15 -6.55
CA GLU A 166 -13.70 29.38 -6.83
C GLU A 166 -13.75 29.65 -8.35
N MET A 167 -12.84 29.07 -9.13
CA MET A 167 -12.85 29.18 -10.59
C MET A 167 -14.13 28.63 -11.21
N GLY A 168 -14.88 27.75 -10.55
CA GLY A 168 -16.18 27.29 -11.01
C GLY A 168 -17.22 28.42 -11.25
N PHE A 169 -17.04 29.58 -10.62
CA PHE A 169 -18.03 30.65 -10.58
C PHE A 169 -17.70 31.89 -11.43
N ILE A 170 -16.49 31.99 -11.97
CA ILE A 170 -15.99 33.16 -12.72
C ILE A 170 -15.96 32.90 -14.25
N ASN A 171 -15.26 33.72 -15.04
CA ASN A 171 -15.00 33.45 -16.47
C ASN A 171 -13.67 32.70 -16.67
N TYR A 172 -13.24 32.44 -17.90
CA TYR A 172 -11.90 31.86 -18.12
C TYR A 172 -10.82 32.93 -17.87
N LEU A 173 -9.66 32.53 -17.35
CA LEU A 173 -8.59 33.45 -16.94
C LEU A 173 -7.22 33.03 -17.49
N ILE A 174 -6.42 34.03 -17.86
CA ILE A 174 -5.00 33.92 -18.18
C ILE A 174 -4.22 34.85 -17.25
N PRO A 175 -2.94 34.58 -16.96
CA PRO A 175 -2.11 35.50 -16.19
C PRO A 175 -1.80 36.75 -17.03
N THR A 176 -1.80 37.92 -16.38
CA THR A 176 -1.61 39.23 -17.00
C THR A 176 -0.42 39.98 -16.41
N ILE A 177 -0.10 41.15 -16.94
CA ILE A 177 1.01 41.98 -16.43
C ILE A 177 0.83 42.37 -14.95
N GLU A 178 -0.40 42.48 -14.47
CA GLU A 178 -0.74 42.81 -13.07
C GLU A 178 -0.44 41.66 -12.08
N ASP A 179 -0.21 40.46 -12.61
CA ASP A 179 0.16 39.28 -11.84
C ASP A 179 1.68 39.15 -11.67
N ILE A 180 2.49 39.99 -12.33
CA ILE A 180 3.94 39.97 -12.13
C ILE A 180 4.28 40.55 -10.75
N ARG A 181 4.76 39.69 -9.86
CA ARG A 181 5.11 40.01 -8.47
C ARG A 181 6.32 39.20 -8.02
N GLU A 182 6.96 39.64 -6.94
CA GLU A 182 8.06 38.88 -6.33
C GLU A 182 7.53 37.64 -5.56
N PRO A 183 8.30 36.52 -5.52
CA PRO A 183 7.94 35.35 -4.73
C PRO A 183 7.74 35.67 -3.26
N LEU A 184 6.54 35.39 -2.74
CA LEU A 184 6.24 35.56 -1.30
C LEU A 184 6.92 34.51 -0.42
N ARG A 185 7.28 33.36 -0.99
CA ARG A 185 7.96 32.28 -0.28
C ARG A 185 9.43 32.21 -0.69
N SER A 186 10.30 32.22 0.29
CA SER A 186 11.72 31.86 0.15
C SER A 186 11.93 30.45 0.71
N TYR A 187 12.65 29.61 -0.04
CA TYR A 187 13.13 28.32 0.44
C TYR A 187 14.63 28.42 0.73
N SER A 188 15.15 27.59 1.64
CA SER A 188 16.59 27.49 1.86
C SER A 188 17.30 26.99 0.60
N GLU A 189 18.58 27.29 0.43
CA GLU A 189 19.38 26.83 -0.72
C GLU A 189 19.36 25.30 -0.85
N GLU A 190 19.43 24.60 0.29
CA GLU A 190 19.35 23.14 0.34
C GLU A 190 17.98 22.64 -0.14
N LEU A 191 16.87 23.19 0.37
CA LEU A 191 15.52 22.80 -0.02
C LEU A 191 15.26 23.11 -1.51
N MET A 192 15.74 24.26 -1.99
CA MET A 192 15.64 24.63 -3.41
C MET A 192 16.26 23.58 -4.32
N LYS A 193 17.43 23.03 -3.95
CA LYS A 193 18.09 21.98 -4.73
C LYS A 193 17.18 20.76 -4.93
N TYR A 194 16.58 20.25 -3.85
CA TYR A 194 15.68 19.09 -3.91
C TYR A 194 14.39 19.39 -4.70
N LEU A 195 13.86 20.61 -4.61
CA LEU A 195 12.67 21.02 -5.36
C LEU A 195 12.94 21.13 -6.86
N ILE A 196 14.09 21.71 -7.24
CA ILE A 196 14.52 21.83 -8.65
C ILE A 196 14.74 20.44 -9.22
N ASP A 197 15.49 19.60 -8.50
CA ASP A 197 15.74 18.21 -8.84
C ASP A 197 14.45 17.42 -9.13
N LEU A 198 13.45 17.57 -8.26
CA LEU A 198 12.15 16.91 -8.45
C LEU A 198 11.40 17.47 -9.68
N ALA A 199 11.44 18.79 -9.90
CA ALA A 199 10.78 19.42 -11.03
C ALA A 199 11.40 19.01 -12.36
N GLU A 200 12.73 18.89 -12.43
CA GLU A 200 13.46 18.37 -13.60
C GLU A 200 13.11 16.90 -13.90
N ASP A 201 12.94 16.07 -12.86
CA ASP A 201 12.48 14.68 -13.04
C ASP A 201 11.06 14.60 -13.63
N VAL A 202 10.17 15.49 -13.20
CA VAL A 202 8.80 15.58 -13.74
C VAL A 202 8.83 16.02 -15.21
N GLU A 203 9.60 17.06 -15.53
CA GLU A 203 9.78 17.57 -16.89
C GLU A 203 10.35 16.48 -17.81
N TYR A 204 11.35 15.73 -17.34
CA TYR A 204 11.91 14.59 -18.06
C TYR A 204 10.84 13.54 -18.42
N ILE A 205 10.02 13.11 -17.45
CA ILE A 205 8.98 12.10 -17.69
C ILE A 205 7.95 12.61 -18.71
N ILE A 206 7.53 13.87 -18.60
CA ILE A 206 6.56 14.48 -19.53
C ILE A 206 7.13 14.50 -20.94
N ARG A 207 8.38 14.95 -21.10
CA ARG A 207 9.05 15.02 -22.40
C ARG A 207 9.22 13.63 -23.03
N MET A 208 9.52 12.61 -22.23
CA MET A 208 9.65 11.23 -22.73
C MET A 208 8.32 10.59 -23.06
N ASN A 209 7.23 11.04 -22.44
CA ASN A 209 5.87 10.60 -22.70
C ASN A 209 5.72 9.06 -22.71
N TYR A 210 6.39 8.39 -21.78
CA TYR A 210 6.45 6.93 -21.70
C TYR A 210 5.06 6.28 -21.70
N LYS A 211 4.92 5.15 -22.38
CA LYS A 211 3.73 4.28 -22.24
C LYS A 211 3.64 3.71 -20.82
N SER A 212 2.50 3.09 -20.50
CA SER A 212 2.40 2.30 -19.27
C SER A 212 3.43 1.19 -19.26
N PHE A 213 3.92 0.88 -18.07
CA PHE A 213 4.77 -0.26 -17.81
C PHE A 213 3.98 -1.37 -17.11
N SER A 214 4.50 -2.61 -17.16
CA SER A 214 3.89 -3.74 -16.45
C SER A 214 3.92 -3.53 -14.93
N GLU A 215 3.07 -4.26 -14.21
CA GLU A 215 2.99 -4.18 -12.74
C GLU A 215 4.32 -4.50 -12.07
N GLU A 216 5.03 -5.48 -12.64
CA GLU A 216 6.29 -5.98 -12.12
C GLU A 216 7.46 -5.08 -12.48
N TYR A 217 7.34 -4.21 -13.49
CA TYR A 217 8.45 -3.38 -13.99
C TYR A 217 9.06 -2.52 -12.88
N TYR A 218 8.21 -1.75 -12.19
CA TYR A 218 8.69 -0.83 -11.16
C TYR A 218 9.24 -1.60 -9.96
N ILE A 219 8.52 -2.63 -9.51
CA ILE A 219 8.87 -3.39 -8.32
C ILE A 219 10.16 -4.18 -8.53
N SER A 220 10.31 -4.88 -9.66
CA SER A 220 11.54 -5.61 -10.00
C SER A 220 12.74 -4.67 -9.98
N LYS A 221 12.62 -3.51 -10.64
CA LYS A 221 13.70 -2.51 -10.71
C LYS A 221 14.01 -1.87 -9.36
N TYR A 222 12.99 -1.57 -8.54
CA TYR A 222 13.23 -1.10 -7.16
C TYR A 222 13.92 -2.17 -6.32
N VAL A 223 13.51 -3.43 -6.43
CA VAL A 223 14.15 -4.55 -5.73
C VAL A 223 15.60 -4.71 -6.18
N ASP A 224 15.88 -4.56 -7.47
CA ASP A 224 17.23 -4.66 -8.01
C ASP A 224 18.14 -3.53 -7.50
N LEU A 225 17.66 -2.30 -7.55
CA LEU A 225 18.39 -1.15 -7.04
C LEU A 225 18.63 -1.23 -5.53
N LEU A 226 17.63 -1.69 -4.77
CA LEU A 226 17.79 -1.95 -3.34
C LEU A 226 18.82 -3.06 -3.08
N GLY A 227 18.85 -4.08 -3.93
CA GLY A 227 19.86 -5.11 -3.90
C GLY A 227 21.27 -4.58 -4.09
N LYS A 228 21.49 -3.73 -5.11
CA LYS A 228 22.79 -3.08 -5.34
C LYS A 228 23.24 -2.22 -4.15
N LYS A 229 22.30 -1.65 -3.39
CA LYS A 229 22.60 -0.92 -2.15
C LYS A 229 22.74 -1.81 -0.90
N GLY A 230 22.65 -3.13 -1.03
CA GLY A 230 22.79 -4.08 0.09
C GLY A 230 21.51 -4.33 0.90
N PHE A 231 20.35 -3.87 0.43
CA PHE A 231 19.07 -3.93 1.15
C PHE A 231 18.03 -4.87 0.52
N ALA A 232 18.42 -5.73 -0.44
CA ALA A 232 17.49 -6.71 -1.01
C ALA A 232 16.96 -7.67 0.07
N TYR A 233 17.78 -8.06 1.06
CA TYR A 233 17.39 -9.04 2.07
C TYR A 233 17.86 -8.65 3.48
N PRO A 234 17.19 -9.10 4.56
CA PRO A 234 15.94 -9.87 4.56
C PRO A 234 14.71 -9.00 4.25
N ILE A 235 13.78 -9.53 3.45
CA ILE A 235 12.56 -8.83 2.98
C ILE A 235 11.78 -8.20 4.14
N LYS A 236 11.70 -8.89 5.30
CA LYS A 236 10.98 -8.42 6.49
C LYS A 236 11.49 -7.07 7.03
N LYS A 237 12.79 -6.79 6.89
CA LYS A 237 13.40 -5.53 7.34
C LYS A 237 13.46 -4.45 6.25
N ARG A 238 13.25 -4.84 4.99
CA ARG A 238 13.35 -3.93 3.82
C ARG A 238 12.51 -2.67 4.00
N ARG A 239 11.31 -2.80 4.59
CA ARG A 239 10.44 -1.66 4.91
C ARG A 239 11.11 -0.66 5.84
N GLU A 240 11.59 -1.10 6.99
CA GLU A 240 12.20 -0.23 8.00
C GLU A 240 13.47 0.42 7.46
N TYR A 241 14.27 -0.31 6.71
CA TYR A 241 15.45 0.24 6.04
C TYR A 241 15.07 1.31 5.02
N LEU A 242 14.05 1.06 4.20
CA LEU A 242 13.61 2.04 3.21
C LEU A 242 13.06 3.31 3.85
N GLN A 243 12.29 3.16 4.93
CA GLN A 243 11.83 4.29 5.74
C GLN A 243 13.00 5.12 6.29
N LYS A 244 14.05 4.47 6.82
CA LYS A 244 15.26 5.13 7.32
C LYS A 244 15.99 5.86 6.19
N LEU A 245 16.26 5.18 5.08
CA LEU A 245 16.95 5.77 3.93
C LEU A 245 16.25 7.02 3.38
N ILE A 246 14.91 7.01 3.32
CA ILE A 246 14.14 8.19 2.86
C ILE A 246 14.31 9.37 3.83
N ILE A 247 14.20 9.12 5.14
CA ILE A 247 14.30 10.16 6.17
C ILE A 247 15.74 10.70 6.29
N GLU A 248 16.75 9.85 6.07
CA GLU A 248 18.16 10.24 6.10
C GLU A 248 18.58 11.02 4.84
N TYR A 249 17.96 10.75 3.70
CA TYR A 249 18.34 11.38 2.42
C TYR A 249 17.61 12.70 2.14
N TYR A 250 16.35 12.82 2.56
CA TYR A 250 15.53 14.00 2.29
C TYR A 250 15.33 14.85 3.55
N PRO A 251 15.49 16.18 3.45
CA PRO A 251 15.13 17.11 4.51
C PRO A 251 13.66 16.93 4.95
N THR A 252 13.39 17.15 6.25
CA THR A 252 12.05 16.95 6.82
C THR A 252 11.03 17.93 6.25
N ASP A 253 11.41 19.20 6.10
CA ASP A 253 10.62 20.26 5.49
C ASP A 253 10.28 19.96 4.01
N PHE A 254 11.20 19.38 3.25
CA PHE A 254 10.94 18.89 1.89
C PHE A 254 9.86 17.79 1.87
N LEU A 255 9.97 16.80 2.74
CA LEU A 255 8.99 15.71 2.82
C LEU A 255 7.62 16.19 3.33
N GLU A 256 7.59 17.16 4.25
CA GLU A 256 6.35 17.78 4.74
C GLU A 256 5.64 18.57 3.64
N LEU A 257 6.39 19.34 2.84
CA LEU A 257 5.85 20.10 1.72
C LEU A 257 5.19 19.19 0.66
N LEU A 258 5.69 17.96 0.51
CA LEU A 258 5.17 16.94 -0.41
C LEU A 258 4.13 16.00 0.22
N ASP A 259 3.62 16.28 1.43
CA ASP A 259 2.73 15.38 2.19
C ASP A 259 3.26 13.92 2.25
N SER A 260 4.58 13.77 2.35
CA SER A 260 5.29 12.49 2.23
C SER A 260 6.17 12.18 3.43
N PHE A 261 6.17 13.04 4.46
CA PHE A 261 6.79 12.77 5.75
C PHE A 261 6.08 11.64 6.51
N PHE A 262 6.84 10.84 7.25
CA PHE A 262 6.35 9.80 8.14
C PHE A 262 7.37 9.54 9.25
N LYS A 263 6.95 8.87 10.33
CA LYS A 263 7.86 8.40 11.37
C LYS A 263 8.40 7.01 11.03
N ILE A 264 9.65 6.73 11.40
CA ILE A 264 10.21 5.37 11.29
C ILE A 264 9.30 4.41 12.07
N SER A 265 9.07 3.21 11.52
CA SER A 265 8.15 2.19 12.05
C SER A 265 6.66 2.53 11.99
N ASP A 266 6.27 3.65 11.37
CA ASP A 266 4.86 3.94 11.11
C ASP A 266 4.28 2.88 10.17
N LYS A 267 3.26 2.16 10.67
CA LYS A 267 2.55 1.12 9.95
C LYS A 267 1.73 1.66 8.77
N PHE A 268 1.34 2.94 8.81
CA PHE A 268 0.50 3.61 7.81
C PHE A 268 1.28 4.49 6.82
N SER A 269 2.62 4.47 6.87
CA SER A 269 3.45 5.14 5.86
C SER A 269 3.12 4.63 4.46
N TRP A 270 3.31 5.45 3.44
CA TRP A 270 3.12 5.08 2.02
C TRP A 270 4.21 4.15 1.45
N VAL A 271 5.33 3.98 2.16
CA VAL A 271 6.50 3.20 1.74
C VAL A 271 6.21 1.73 1.38
N PRO A 272 5.37 0.97 2.12
CA PRO A 272 5.03 -0.41 1.77
C PRO A 272 4.37 -0.54 0.39
N SER A 273 3.61 0.48 -0.03
CA SER A 273 2.91 0.49 -1.31
C SER A 273 3.86 0.53 -2.51
N LEU A 274 5.12 0.96 -2.32
CA LEU A 274 6.14 0.95 -3.40
C LEU A 274 6.52 -0.46 -3.87
N ILE A 275 6.44 -1.45 -2.98
CA ILE A 275 6.91 -2.82 -3.23
C ILE A 275 5.73 -3.82 -3.25
N ASN A 276 4.50 -3.32 -3.05
CA ASN A 276 3.28 -4.09 -3.16
C ASN A 276 2.66 -3.89 -4.56
N ILE A 277 2.49 -4.96 -5.32
CA ILE A 277 1.96 -4.97 -6.70
C ILE A 277 0.62 -4.22 -6.80
N GLU A 278 -0.31 -4.51 -5.90
CA GLU A 278 -1.68 -3.98 -5.96
C GLU A 278 -1.73 -2.49 -5.58
N GLU A 279 -0.94 -2.08 -4.60
CA GLU A 279 -0.97 -0.71 -4.07
C GLU A 279 -0.08 0.26 -4.86
N ASN A 280 0.96 -0.22 -5.55
CA ASN A 280 1.95 0.60 -6.26
C ASN A 280 1.29 1.55 -7.27
N ARG A 281 0.29 1.09 -8.04
CA ARG A 281 -0.43 1.91 -9.04
C ARG A 281 -1.32 3.01 -8.45
N SER A 282 -1.72 2.83 -7.19
CA SER A 282 -2.54 3.81 -6.47
C SER A 282 -1.71 4.92 -5.84
N LEU A 283 -0.39 4.73 -5.78
CA LEU A 283 0.56 5.69 -5.23
C LEU A 283 0.68 6.92 -6.12
N HIS A 284 0.96 8.07 -5.51
CA HIS A 284 1.21 9.29 -6.25
C HIS A 284 2.54 9.20 -7.03
N PRO A 285 2.58 9.61 -8.32
CA PRO A 285 3.81 9.63 -9.13
C PRO A 285 5.01 10.32 -8.47
N ILE A 286 4.80 11.42 -7.74
CA ILE A 286 5.86 12.09 -6.96
C ILE A 286 6.56 11.13 -5.98
N ARG A 287 5.83 10.23 -5.33
CA ARG A 287 6.42 9.27 -4.38
C ARG A 287 7.26 8.20 -5.09
N HIS A 288 6.91 7.87 -6.34
CA HIS A 288 7.80 7.08 -7.19
C HIS A 288 9.08 7.85 -7.51
N LEU A 289 8.98 9.13 -7.87
CA LEU A 289 10.14 9.96 -8.15
C LEU A 289 11.09 10.08 -6.95
N LEU A 290 10.55 10.27 -5.74
CA LEU A 290 11.36 10.27 -4.51
C LEU A 290 12.18 8.99 -4.39
N LEU A 291 11.61 7.83 -4.73
CA LEU A 291 12.32 6.57 -4.68
C LEU A 291 13.32 6.41 -5.84
N MET A 292 12.93 6.79 -7.06
CA MET A 292 13.80 6.73 -8.24
C MET A 292 15.07 7.56 -8.02
N ARG A 293 14.92 8.78 -7.50
CA ARG A 293 16.04 9.67 -7.17
C ARG A 293 16.89 9.13 -6.03
N LEU A 294 16.28 8.67 -4.94
CA LEU A 294 17.00 8.05 -3.82
C LEU A 294 17.86 6.85 -4.27
N LEU A 295 17.36 6.04 -5.20
CA LEU A 295 18.01 4.79 -5.62
C LEU A 295 18.94 4.94 -6.82
N SER A 296 18.64 5.83 -7.76
CA SER A 296 19.34 5.98 -9.05
C SER A 296 19.90 7.38 -9.30
N GLY A 297 19.69 8.33 -8.40
CA GLY A 297 20.10 9.73 -8.51
C GLY A 297 19.14 10.62 -9.30
N SER A 298 18.35 10.06 -10.23
CA SER A 298 17.31 10.79 -10.99
C SER A 298 16.31 9.82 -11.63
N ALA A 299 15.18 10.34 -12.08
CA ALA A 299 14.21 9.59 -12.89
C ALA A 299 14.84 9.14 -14.22
N LYS A 300 15.65 9.99 -14.84
CA LYS A 300 16.41 9.67 -16.06
C LYS A 300 17.28 8.43 -15.89
N ASN A 301 18.14 8.44 -14.87
CA ASN A 301 19.00 7.31 -14.57
C ASN A 301 18.20 6.05 -14.23
N TYR A 302 17.05 6.21 -13.58
CA TYR A 302 16.16 5.10 -13.32
C TYR A 302 15.68 4.49 -14.63
N PHE A 303 15.06 5.23 -15.54
CA PHE A 303 14.50 4.65 -16.78
C PHE A 303 15.56 4.13 -17.76
N GLU A 304 16.65 4.89 -17.97
CA GLU A 304 17.64 4.60 -19.02
C GLU A 304 18.66 3.53 -18.64
N LYS A 305 19.02 3.39 -17.36
CA LYS A 305 20.04 2.40 -16.95
C LYS A 305 19.40 1.03 -16.75
N GLU A 306 19.98 0.03 -17.41
CA GLU A 306 19.71 -1.36 -17.08
C GLU A 306 20.26 -1.69 -15.69
N ASN A 307 19.36 -2.12 -14.82
CA ASN A 307 19.69 -2.51 -13.47
C ASN A 307 19.17 -3.92 -13.27
N SER A 308 20.04 -4.91 -13.36
CA SER A 308 19.74 -6.25 -12.85
C SER A 308 20.57 -6.49 -11.59
N PHE A 309 19.93 -6.91 -10.50
CA PHE A 309 20.63 -7.34 -9.30
C PHE A 309 20.68 -8.86 -9.29
N LYS A 310 21.85 -9.39 -9.63
CA LYS A 310 22.11 -10.82 -9.64
C LYS A 310 23.08 -11.14 -8.49
N PRO A 311 22.59 -11.42 -7.27
CA PRO A 311 23.44 -11.55 -6.08
C PRO A 311 24.48 -12.67 -6.18
N PHE A 312 24.28 -13.62 -7.10
CA PHE A 312 25.20 -14.73 -7.35
C PHE A 312 25.89 -14.64 -8.73
N GLY A 313 25.58 -13.63 -9.56
CA GLY A 313 26.07 -13.50 -10.94
C GLY A 313 25.08 -14.00 -12.01
N GLU A 314 25.47 -13.87 -13.28
CA GLU A 314 24.58 -14.10 -14.42
C GLU A 314 24.38 -15.57 -14.81
N GLY A 315 25.11 -16.47 -14.16
CA GLY A 315 25.32 -17.81 -14.70
C GLY A 315 26.07 -17.75 -16.03
N PRO A 316 26.11 -18.86 -16.80
CA PRO A 316 25.49 -20.15 -16.50
C PRO A 316 26.24 -20.92 -15.40
N TRP A 317 25.51 -21.73 -14.64
CA TRP A 317 26.03 -22.54 -13.54
C TRP A 317 26.22 -24.00 -13.96
N VAL A 318 27.13 -24.67 -13.24
CA VAL A 318 27.58 -26.02 -13.57
C VAL A 318 26.63 -27.08 -13.00
N CYS A 319 26.33 -28.10 -13.81
CA CYS A 319 25.65 -29.30 -13.32
C CYS A 319 26.64 -30.25 -12.64
N MET A 320 26.40 -30.59 -11.38
CA MET A 320 27.24 -31.50 -10.58
C MET A 320 26.71 -32.94 -10.52
N ASN A 321 25.79 -33.32 -11.42
CA ASN A 321 25.26 -34.69 -11.51
C ASN A 321 26.11 -35.55 -12.46
N PRO A 322 26.84 -36.56 -11.98
CA PRO A 322 27.71 -37.41 -12.81
C PRO A 322 27.00 -38.15 -13.95
N PHE A 323 25.70 -38.44 -13.78
CA PHE A 323 24.88 -39.15 -14.76
C PHE A 323 24.17 -38.22 -15.75
N CYS A 324 24.43 -36.91 -15.68
CA CYS A 324 23.83 -35.95 -16.59
C CYS A 324 24.68 -35.80 -17.86
N LYS A 325 24.04 -35.70 -19.02
CA LYS A 325 24.72 -35.37 -20.30
C LYS A 325 25.50 -34.05 -20.27
N ASN A 326 25.09 -33.15 -19.38
CA ASN A 326 25.70 -31.84 -19.17
C ASN A 326 26.53 -31.77 -17.88
N TYR A 327 26.98 -32.92 -17.36
CA TYR A 327 27.87 -32.95 -16.18
C TYR A 327 29.11 -32.08 -16.41
N LEU A 328 29.45 -31.25 -15.42
CA LEU A 328 30.55 -30.28 -15.45
C LEU A 328 30.47 -29.20 -16.55
N LYS A 329 29.34 -29.10 -17.26
CA LYS A 329 29.10 -28.04 -18.26
C LYS A 329 28.24 -26.94 -17.66
N GLU A 330 28.53 -25.70 -18.03
CA GLU A 330 27.74 -24.53 -17.66
C GLU A 330 26.45 -24.47 -18.50
N ASN A 331 25.33 -24.85 -17.91
CA ASN A 331 24.06 -24.92 -18.65
C ASN A 331 22.84 -24.40 -17.87
N ILE A 332 23.02 -24.04 -16.59
CA ILE A 332 21.93 -23.61 -15.72
C ILE A 332 21.93 -22.08 -15.66
N LYS A 333 20.95 -21.41 -16.29
CA LYS A 333 20.91 -19.94 -16.34
C LYS A 333 20.21 -19.30 -15.12
N ASN A 334 19.33 -20.05 -14.46
CA ASN A 334 18.46 -19.49 -13.41
C ASN A 334 18.88 -19.96 -12.01
N VAL A 335 18.97 -19.01 -11.07
CA VAL A 335 19.21 -19.26 -9.64
C VAL A 335 18.01 -18.80 -8.84
N ASN A 336 17.43 -19.70 -8.06
CA ASN A 336 16.34 -19.37 -7.15
C ASN A 336 16.90 -18.85 -5.83
N VAL A 337 16.78 -17.56 -5.57
CA VAL A 337 17.29 -16.94 -4.33
C VAL A 337 16.33 -17.13 -3.16
N ARG A 338 16.83 -17.62 -2.02
CA ARG A 338 16.10 -17.73 -0.76
C ARG A 338 16.92 -17.16 0.40
N VAL A 339 16.24 -16.76 1.47
CA VAL A 339 16.89 -16.38 2.73
C VAL A 339 16.86 -17.58 3.66
N ASN A 340 18.01 -17.93 4.23
CA ASN A 340 18.06 -18.97 5.24
C ASN A 340 17.54 -18.45 6.59
N ASN A 341 16.67 -19.22 7.23
CA ASN A 341 15.98 -18.81 8.44
C ASN A 341 16.93 -18.71 9.67
N SER A 342 18.02 -19.48 9.70
CA SER A 342 18.94 -19.51 10.85
C SER A 342 19.94 -18.36 10.86
N ASP A 343 20.68 -18.17 9.77
CA ASP A 343 21.74 -17.14 9.65
C ASP A 343 21.25 -15.84 8.99
N ARG A 344 20.01 -15.81 8.49
CA ARG A 344 19.41 -14.69 7.74
C ARG A 344 20.21 -14.27 6.50
N LYS A 345 21.13 -15.12 6.01
CA LYS A 345 21.92 -14.88 4.79
C LYS A 345 21.20 -15.41 3.56
N ILE A 346 21.53 -14.84 2.41
CA ILE A 346 20.98 -15.29 1.11
C ILE A 346 21.65 -16.58 0.65
N GLN A 347 20.85 -17.42 0.00
CA GLN A 347 21.25 -18.70 -0.58
C GLN A 347 20.65 -18.83 -1.97
N GLY A 348 21.48 -19.16 -2.96
CA GLY A 348 21.05 -19.46 -4.31
C GLY A 348 20.80 -20.95 -4.45
N ILE A 349 19.59 -21.35 -4.84
CA ILE A 349 19.27 -22.74 -5.18
C ILE A 349 19.41 -22.89 -6.69
N ILE A 350 20.38 -23.71 -7.08
CA ILE A 350 20.68 -24.03 -8.47
C ILE A 350 19.97 -25.32 -8.82
N LYS A 351 19.18 -25.31 -9.89
CA LYS A 351 18.38 -26.45 -10.34
C LYS A 351 18.70 -26.77 -11.79
N CYS A 352 19.26 -27.95 -12.04
CA CYS A 352 19.47 -28.46 -13.37
C CYS A 352 18.22 -29.14 -13.92
N ASN A 353 18.07 -29.17 -15.25
CA ASN A 353 17.00 -29.91 -15.95
C ASN A 353 17.01 -31.41 -15.66
N CYS A 354 18.15 -31.99 -15.24
CA CYS A 354 18.23 -33.37 -14.79
C CYS A 354 17.59 -33.62 -13.40
N GLY A 355 17.08 -32.56 -12.75
CA GLY A 355 16.47 -32.59 -11.42
C GLY A 355 17.46 -32.52 -10.26
N PHE A 356 18.75 -32.28 -10.53
CA PHE A 356 19.78 -32.11 -9.50
C PHE A 356 19.73 -30.68 -8.96
N GLU A 357 19.67 -30.55 -7.64
CA GLU A 357 19.50 -29.28 -6.93
C GLU A 357 20.55 -29.12 -5.83
N TYR A 358 21.23 -27.97 -5.80
CA TYR A 358 22.23 -27.65 -4.78
C TYR A 358 22.21 -26.16 -4.39
N ILE A 359 22.81 -25.85 -3.23
CA ILE A 359 22.82 -24.50 -2.65
C ILE A 359 24.20 -23.85 -2.77
N ILE A 360 24.22 -22.58 -3.18
CA ILE A 360 25.36 -21.66 -3.07
C ILE A 360 25.05 -20.55 -2.06
N LYS A 361 26.07 -20.05 -1.34
CA LYS A 361 25.97 -18.93 -0.42
C LYS A 361 26.55 -17.65 -1.02
N GLU A 362 26.20 -16.52 -0.41
CA GLU A 362 26.70 -15.19 -0.79
C GLU A 362 28.24 -15.18 -0.86
N GLY A 363 28.79 -14.72 -2.00
CA GLY A 363 30.23 -14.70 -2.28
C GLY A 363 30.80 -15.97 -2.93
N GLU A 364 30.08 -17.10 -2.93
CA GLU A 364 30.48 -18.32 -3.64
C GLU A 364 30.14 -18.16 -5.15
N LYS A 365 31.14 -18.25 -6.04
CA LYS A 365 30.96 -18.08 -7.49
C LYS A 365 30.88 -19.40 -8.25
N SER A 366 31.39 -20.49 -7.67
CA SER A 366 31.43 -21.80 -8.30
C SER A 366 31.18 -22.92 -7.29
N PRO A 367 30.49 -24.01 -7.66
CA PRO A 367 30.40 -25.20 -6.81
C PRO A 367 31.78 -25.82 -6.51
N PHE A 368 32.79 -25.55 -7.33
CA PHE A 368 34.16 -26.05 -7.12
C PHE A 368 34.88 -25.36 -5.96
N ASP A 369 34.49 -24.13 -5.61
CA ASP A 369 35.10 -23.36 -4.51
C ASP A 369 34.59 -23.82 -3.12
N ILE A 370 33.61 -24.73 -3.11
CA ILE A 370 32.90 -25.15 -1.89
C ILE A 370 33.56 -26.39 -1.30
N ARG A 371 34.37 -26.21 -0.25
CA ARG A 371 35.04 -27.32 0.48
C ARG A 371 34.10 -28.49 0.84
N ASP A 372 32.91 -28.18 1.34
CA ASP A 372 31.90 -29.18 1.77
C ASP A 372 30.70 -29.28 0.79
N PHE A 373 30.96 -29.31 -0.53
CA PHE A 373 29.89 -29.32 -1.53
C PHE A 373 28.85 -30.43 -1.31
N HIS A 374 29.26 -31.61 -0.86
CA HIS A 374 28.37 -32.74 -0.57
C HIS A 374 27.23 -32.40 0.42
N ARG A 375 27.43 -31.43 1.32
CA ARG A 375 26.41 -30.94 2.28
C ARG A 375 25.45 -29.92 1.66
N ARG A 376 25.78 -29.38 0.50
CA ARG A 376 24.97 -28.41 -0.26
C ARG A 376 23.94 -29.06 -1.17
N ILE A 377 24.03 -30.37 -1.40
CA ILE A 377 23.14 -31.10 -2.29
C ILE A 377 21.76 -31.21 -1.61
N VAL A 378 20.76 -30.56 -2.19
CA VAL A 378 19.37 -30.60 -1.72
C VAL A 378 18.66 -31.82 -2.28
N LYS A 379 18.84 -32.07 -3.58
CA LYS A 379 18.19 -33.18 -4.29
C LYS A 379 19.11 -33.71 -5.38
N ARG A 380 19.25 -35.03 -5.47
CA ARG A 380 20.03 -35.66 -6.56
C ARG A 380 19.25 -35.77 -7.87
N GLY A 381 17.93 -35.87 -7.79
CA GLY A 381 17.04 -35.83 -8.95
C GLY A 381 16.87 -37.18 -9.65
N ARG A 382 15.84 -37.23 -10.50
CA ARG A 382 15.39 -38.47 -11.15
C ARG A 382 16.48 -39.14 -12.00
N VAL A 383 17.24 -38.34 -12.75
CA VAL A 383 18.31 -38.87 -13.62
C VAL A 383 19.39 -39.56 -12.79
N TRP A 384 19.76 -38.99 -11.65
CA TRP A 384 20.73 -39.62 -10.77
C TRP A 384 20.17 -40.91 -10.15
N GLU A 385 18.93 -40.88 -9.67
CA GLU A 385 18.28 -42.03 -9.02
C GLU A 385 18.12 -43.24 -9.95
N LEU A 386 17.72 -43.02 -11.21
CA LEU A 386 17.55 -44.11 -12.19
C LEU A 386 18.89 -44.79 -12.51
N ASN A 387 19.90 -44.00 -12.90
CA ASN A 387 21.21 -44.55 -13.26
C ASN A 387 21.91 -45.20 -12.05
N PHE A 388 21.77 -44.63 -10.85
CA PHE A 388 22.33 -45.23 -9.64
C PHE A 388 21.68 -46.58 -9.30
N ASN A 389 20.36 -46.70 -9.47
CA ASN A 389 19.65 -47.96 -9.26
C ASN A 389 20.01 -49.03 -10.31
N GLU A 390 20.30 -48.63 -11.55
CA GLU A 390 20.81 -49.55 -12.57
C GLU A 390 22.21 -50.06 -12.22
N LEU A 391 23.11 -49.19 -11.77
CA LEU A 391 24.44 -49.60 -11.30
C LEU A 391 24.40 -50.57 -10.11
N LEU A 392 23.40 -50.44 -9.23
CA LEU A 392 23.19 -51.38 -8.12
C LEU A 392 22.70 -52.77 -8.56
N LYS A 393 22.08 -52.88 -9.74
CA LYS A 393 21.62 -54.17 -10.32
C LYS A 393 22.73 -54.89 -11.08
N GLN A 394 23.79 -54.17 -11.46
CA GLN A 394 24.96 -54.75 -12.10
C GLN A 394 25.87 -55.37 -11.04
N ASP A 395 26.64 -56.39 -11.43
CA ASP A 395 27.53 -57.13 -10.53
C ASP A 395 28.85 -56.37 -10.30
N LEU A 396 28.73 -55.10 -9.89
CA LEU A 396 29.84 -54.18 -9.66
C LEU A 396 30.20 -54.09 -8.18
N THR A 397 31.49 -53.94 -7.89
CA THR A 397 31.94 -53.70 -6.51
C THR A 397 31.46 -52.33 -6.00
N LEU A 398 31.20 -52.21 -4.69
CA LEU A 398 30.77 -50.94 -4.09
C LEU A 398 31.76 -49.80 -4.32
N ASN A 399 33.05 -50.11 -4.46
CA ASN A 399 34.08 -49.15 -4.83
C ASN A 399 33.90 -48.63 -6.26
N LYS A 400 33.58 -49.53 -7.21
CA LYS A 400 33.33 -49.13 -8.60
C LYS A 400 32.05 -48.29 -8.73
N ILE A 401 31.01 -48.63 -7.98
CA ILE A 401 29.76 -47.84 -7.91
C ILE A 401 30.03 -46.45 -7.30
N ALA A 402 30.86 -46.37 -6.26
CA ALA A 402 31.27 -45.12 -5.62
C ALA A 402 32.02 -44.19 -6.60
N GLU A 403 32.95 -44.77 -7.36
CA GLU A 403 33.71 -44.07 -8.41
C GLU A 403 32.78 -43.52 -9.50
N LEU A 404 31.92 -44.36 -10.09
CA LEU A 404 31.00 -43.97 -11.16
C LEU A 404 29.96 -42.92 -10.72
N ALA A 405 29.51 -42.99 -9.48
CA ALA A 405 28.54 -42.06 -8.92
C ALA A 405 29.17 -40.81 -8.28
N ASN A 406 30.51 -40.69 -8.31
CA ASN A 406 31.30 -39.63 -7.68
C ASN A 406 30.90 -39.35 -6.21
N ILE A 407 30.79 -40.42 -5.40
CA ILE A 407 30.45 -40.35 -3.97
C ILE A 407 31.31 -41.32 -3.16
N SER A 408 31.52 -41.06 -1.87
CA SER A 408 32.27 -41.97 -0.98
C SER A 408 31.59 -43.34 -0.89
N ARG A 409 32.38 -44.42 -0.73
CA ARG A 409 31.90 -45.79 -0.45
C ARG A 409 30.85 -45.84 0.67
N ASP A 410 31.08 -45.13 1.78
CA ASP A 410 30.12 -45.09 2.91
C ASP A 410 28.79 -44.43 2.55
N THR A 411 28.79 -43.51 1.60
CA THR A 411 27.58 -42.90 1.06
C THR A 411 26.86 -43.86 0.14
N VAL A 412 27.56 -44.66 -0.66
CA VAL A 412 26.96 -45.78 -1.42
C VAL A 412 26.33 -46.78 -0.46
N ILE A 413 27.03 -47.18 0.60
CA ILE A 413 26.50 -48.09 1.63
C ILE A 413 25.27 -47.47 2.30
N ARG A 414 25.32 -46.19 2.69
CA ARG A 414 24.15 -45.49 3.26
C ARG A 414 22.98 -45.41 2.27
N ILE A 415 23.22 -45.20 0.98
CA ILE A 415 22.15 -45.10 -0.03
C ILE A 415 21.62 -46.50 -0.38
N LYS A 416 22.47 -47.53 -0.50
CA LYS A 416 22.09 -48.94 -0.70
C LYS A 416 21.30 -49.47 0.50
N ASN A 417 21.75 -49.17 1.71
CA ASN A 417 21.01 -49.50 2.94
C ASN A 417 19.72 -48.68 3.00
N ARG A 418 19.69 -47.43 2.54
CA ARG A 418 18.44 -46.66 2.33
C ARG A 418 17.56 -47.24 1.20
N GLY A 419 18.14 -47.91 0.22
CA GLY A 419 17.46 -48.67 -0.83
C GLY A 419 16.84 -49.96 -0.30
N HIS A 420 17.46 -50.63 0.67
CA HIS A 420 16.82 -51.63 1.54
C HIS A 420 15.84 -50.99 2.56
N LEU A 421 15.98 -49.69 2.85
CA LEU A 421 14.88 -48.92 3.47
C LEU A 421 13.75 -48.61 2.49
N SER A 422 13.77 -48.97 1.19
CA SER A 422 12.53 -48.91 0.40
C SER A 422 11.55 -49.99 0.86
N SER A 423 12.02 -51.21 1.16
CA SER A 423 11.20 -52.27 1.75
C SER A 423 10.94 -52.06 3.24
N VAL A 424 11.85 -51.42 4.00
CA VAL A 424 11.60 -51.02 5.40
C VAL A 424 10.78 -49.72 5.51
N GLN A 425 10.76 -48.82 4.53
CA GLN A 425 9.81 -47.69 4.46
C GLN A 425 8.47 -48.12 3.89
N LEU A 426 8.40 -49.15 3.05
CA LEU A 426 7.14 -49.81 2.69
C LEU A 426 6.60 -50.60 3.88
N LYS A 427 7.42 -51.38 4.62
CA LYS A 427 7.03 -52.06 5.86
C LYS A 427 6.80 -51.12 7.05
N ASN A 428 7.51 -49.99 7.15
CA ASN A 428 7.24 -48.95 8.15
C ASN A 428 6.07 -48.06 7.74
N LYS A 429 5.79 -47.87 6.44
CA LYS A 429 4.51 -47.28 6.00
C LYS A 429 3.37 -48.25 6.26
N GLU A 430 3.51 -49.54 5.98
CA GLU A 430 2.50 -50.56 6.32
C GLU A 430 2.35 -50.72 7.83
N GLY A 431 3.44 -50.65 8.60
CA GLY A 431 3.45 -50.68 10.06
C GLY A 431 2.87 -49.40 10.68
N LEU A 432 3.20 -48.22 10.16
CA LEU A 432 2.54 -46.96 10.56
C LEU A 432 1.10 -46.92 10.09
N MET A 433 0.77 -47.44 8.92
CA MET A 433 -0.58 -47.47 8.34
C MET A 433 -1.44 -48.50 9.07
N ASN A 434 -0.88 -49.61 9.55
CA ASN A 434 -1.53 -50.54 10.48
C ASN A 434 -1.71 -49.92 11.87
N LYS A 435 -0.69 -49.26 12.41
CA LYS A 435 -0.79 -48.58 13.73
C LYS A 435 -1.76 -47.40 13.68
N GLN A 436 -1.81 -46.70 12.55
CA GLN A 436 -2.76 -45.63 12.26
C GLN A 436 -4.16 -46.20 12.07
N LYS A 437 -4.35 -47.29 11.30
CA LYS A 437 -5.65 -47.97 11.17
C LYS A 437 -6.16 -48.45 12.52
N LEU A 438 -5.35 -49.15 13.30
CA LEU A 438 -5.69 -49.62 14.66
C LEU A 438 -6.06 -48.46 15.58
N LYS A 439 -5.30 -47.36 15.54
CA LYS A 439 -5.58 -46.17 16.36
C LYS A 439 -6.81 -45.39 15.88
N THR A 440 -7.04 -45.34 14.58
CA THR A 440 -8.26 -44.77 14.00
C THR A 440 -9.47 -45.60 14.39
N GLU A 441 -9.38 -46.93 14.37
CA GLU A 441 -10.48 -47.82 14.78
C GLU A 441 -10.77 -47.70 16.28
N TYR A 442 -9.73 -47.68 17.12
CA TYR A 442 -9.88 -47.39 18.55
C TYR A 442 -10.57 -46.03 18.80
N TYR A 443 -10.18 -44.97 18.07
CA TYR A 443 -10.83 -43.67 18.20
C TYR A 443 -12.24 -43.62 17.63
N LYS A 444 -12.60 -44.47 16.67
CA LYS A 444 -14.00 -44.63 16.23
C LYS A 444 -14.85 -45.24 17.33
N GLU A 445 -14.37 -46.30 17.96
CA GLU A 445 -15.07 -46.95 19.09
C GLU A 445 -15.28 -45.99 20.26
N GLU A 446 -14.23 -45.27 20.66
CA GLU A 446 -14.31 -44.26 21.71
C GLU A 446 -15.24 -43.09 21.32
N PHE A 447 -15.21 -42.65 20.05
CA PHE A 447 -16.13 -41.61 19.57
C PHE A 447 -17.59 -42.06 19.61
N LEU A 448 -17.89 -43.33 19.31
CA LEU A 448 -19.24 -43.88 19.43
C LEU A 448 -19.71 -43.97 20.89
N LYS A 449 -18.83 -44.29 21.84
CA LYS A 449 -19.15 -44.25 23.28
C LYS A 449 -19.47 -42.83 23.73
N ILE A 450 -18.59 -41.87 23.42
CA ILE A 450 -18.80 -40.45 23.71
C ILE A 450 -20.13 -39.96 23.13
N ARG A 451 -20.48 -40.42 21.92
CA ARG A 451 -21.74 -40.07 21.26
C ARG A 451 -22.96 -40.64 21.97
N LYS A 452 -22.89 -41.86 22.51
CA LYS A 452 -23.96 -42.48 23.32
C LYS A 452 -24.10 -41.80 24.68
N GLU A 453 -22.99 -41.43 25.31
CA GLU A 453 -22.97 -40.76 26.62
C GLU A 453 -23.40 -39.28 26.53
N ASN A 454 -23.19 -38.65 25.36
CA ASN A 454 -23.47 -37.23 25.13
C ASN A 454 -24.32 -37.02 23.86
N PRO A 455 -25.59 -37.48 23.86
CA PRO A 455 -26.46 -37.41 22.68
C PRO A 455 -26.76 -35.96 22.23
N GLU A 456 -26.82 -35.03 23.20
CA GLU A 456 -27.16 -33.62 23.01
C GLU A 456 -26.03 -32.78 22.38
N TYR A 457 -24.79 -33.25 22.40
CA TYR A 457 -23.65 -32.44 21.98
C TYR A 457 -23.68 -32.16 20.47
N SER A 458 -23.44 -30.89 20.08
CA SER A 458 -23.29 -30.53 18.68
C SER A 458 -21.91 -30.92 18.13
N ARG A 459 -21.73 -30.88 16.79
CA ARG A 459 -20.41 -31.11 16.17
C ARG A 459 -19.32 -30.20 16.73
N SER A 460 -19.66 -28.94 17.03
CA SER A 460 -18.73 -27.97 17.62
C SER A 460 -18.38 -28.35 19.06
N ASP A 461 -19.35 -28.82 19.84
CA ASP A 461 -19.13 -29.16 21.26
C ASP A 461 -18.30 -30.44 21.38
N LEU A 462 -18.55 -31.43 20.52
CA LEU A 462 -17.71 -32.63 20.39
C LEU A 462 -16.26 -32.28 20.02
N GLY A 463 -16.07 -31.30 19.11
CA GLY A 463 -14.73 -30.84 18.72
C GLY A 463 -13.97 -30.10 19.83
N LYS A 464 -14.69 -29.37 20.70
CA LYS A 464 -14.11 -28.64 21.84
C LYS A 464 -13.83 -29.54 23.04
N ALA A 465 -14.78 -30.41 23.39
CA ALA A 465 -14.65 -31.29 24.55
C ALA A 465 -13.67 -32.45 24.31
N TYR A 466 -13.62 -32.96 23.07
CA TYR A 466 -12.83 -34.15 22.72
C TYR A 466 -11.85 -33.88 21.58
N THR A 467 -11.13 -32.75 21.65
CA THR A 467 -10.27 -32.22 20.58
C THR A 467 -9.25 -33.23 20.05
N LYS A 468 -8.69 -34.08 20.92
CA LYS A 468 -7.69 -35.09 20.52
C LYS A 468 -8.28 -36.18 19.62
N ILE A 469 -9.45 -36.70 19.97
CA ILE A 469 -10.15 -37.77 19.22
C ILE A 469 -10.76 -37.16 17.96
N TYR A 470 -11.45 -36.04 18.11
CA TYR A 470 -12.11 -35.32 17.02
C TYR A 470 -11.11 -34.86 15.95
N GLY A 471 -9.98 -34.28 16.37
CA GLY A 471 -8.91 -33.84 15.48
C GLY A 471 -8.24 -34.99 14.72
N TRP A 472 -8.02 -36.13 15.39
CA TRP A 472 -7.45 -37.32 14.74
C TRP A 472 -8.39 -37.88 13.66
N LEU A 473 -9.67 -38.06 13.97
CA LEU A 473 -10.66 -38.55 13.00
C LEU A 473 -10.91 -37.55 11.87
N LEU A 474 -10.87 -36.24 12.13
CA LEU A 474 -11.00 -35.22 11.10
C LEU A 474 -9.84 -35.26 10.08
N GLN A 475 -8.64 -35.58 10.55
CA GLN A 475 -7.44 -35.67 9.71
C GLN A 475 -7.36 -36.98 8.91
N TYR A 476 -7.83 -38.10 9.49
CA TYR A 476 -7.55 -39.45 8.96
C TYR A 476 -8.79 -40.26 8.53
N ASP A 477 -10.01 -39.88 8.94
CA ASP A 477 -11.27 -40.51 8.49
C ASP A 477 -12.47 -39.54 8.59
N LYS A 478 -12.38 -38.45 7.83
CA LYS A 478 -13.33 -37.33 7.84
C LYS A 478 -14.75 -37.76 7.47
N GLU A 479 -14.90 -38.66 6.50
CA GLU A 479 -16.23 -39.10 6.04
C GLU A 479 -16.94 -39.97 7.07
N TRP A 480 -16.21 -40.85 7.75
CA TRP A 480 -16.78 -41.63 8.86
C TRP A 480 -17.19 -40.70 10.02
N LEU A 481 -16.36 -39.71 10.37
CA LEU A 481 -16.68 -38.72 11.41
C LEU A 481 -17.94 -37.93 11.07
N ILE A 482 -18.10 -37.50 9.82
CA ILE A 482 -19.29 -36.76 9.36
C ILE A 482 -20.56 -37.62 9.42
N ARG A 483 -20.47 -38.91 9.09
CA ARG A 483 -21.61 -39.85 9.15
C ARG A 483 -22.03 -40.18 10.58
N ASN A 484 -21.08 -40.30 11.50
CA ASN A 484 -21.33 -40.67 12.89
C ASN A 484 -21.46 -39.47 13.84
N SER A 485 -21.28 -38.26 13.31
CA SER A 485 -21.56 -37.01 14.02
C SER A 485 -23.03 -36.61 13.84
N PRO A 486 -23.65 -35.90 14.82
CA PRO A 486 -25.00 -35.35 14.66
C PRO A 486 -25.12 -34.62 13.33
N TYR A 487 -26.28 -34.69 12.67
CA TYR A 487 -26.48 -34.00 11.39
C TYR A 487 -26.02 -32.54 11.53
N LEU A 488 -25.32 -32.02 10.52
CA LEU A 488 -25.14 -30.56 10.44
C LEU A 488 -26.55 -30.00 10.51
N ARG A 489 -26.89 -29.25 11.57
CA ARG A 489 -27.97 -28.29 11.41
C ARG A 489 -27.52 -27.48 10.20
N SER A 490 -28.20 -27.70 9.06
CA SER A 490 -28.15 -26.78 7.94
C SER A 490 -28.16 -25.41 8.61
N THR A 491 -27.20 -24.54 8.27
CA THR A 491 -27.39 -23.13 8.55
C THR A 491 -28.68 -22.81 7.82
N GLY A 492 -29.80 -22.91 8.56
CA GLY A 492 -31.13 -22.86 8.00
C GLY A 492 -31.21 -21.64 7.14
N ASN A 493 -32.03 -21.72 6.09
CA ASN A 493 -32.50 -20.59 5.30
C ASN A 493 -32.30 -19.33 6.11
N ARG A 494 -31.30 -18.51 5.73
CA ARG A 494 -31.14 -17.21 6.37
C ARG A 494 -32.49 -16.54 6.16
N GLU A 495 -33.30 -16.53 7.20
CA GLU A 495 -34.50 -15.72 7.24
C GLU A 495 -34.09 -14.38 6.68
N LYS A 496 -34.84 -13.92 5.69
CA LYS A 496 -34.57 -12.67 5.00
C LYS A 496 -34.55 -11.59 6.09
N ILE A 497 -33.34 -11.24 6.55
CA ILE A 497 -33.18 -10.34 7.69
C ILE A 497 -33.78 -9.01 7.27
N ASP A 498 -34.91 -8.66 7.88
CA ASP A 498 -35.44 -7.31 7.77
C ASP A 498 -34.48 -6.39 8.53
N TYR A 499 -33.62 -5.74 7.75
CA TYR A 499 -32.60 -4.83 8.29
C TYR A 499 -33.24 -3.65 9.02
N LEU A 500 -34.48 -3.27 8.71
CA LEU A 500 -35.17 -2.16 9.36
C LEU A 500 -35.62 -2.54 10.77
N GLU A 501 -36.28 -3.68 10.93
CA GLU A 501 -36.69 -4.19 12.25
C GLU A 501 -35.47 -4.51 13.12
N ARG A 502 -34.41 -5.06 12.53
CA ARG A 502 -33.15 -5.29 13.23
C ARG A 502 -32.46 -3.97 13.65
N ASP A 503 -32.55 -2.91 12.83
CA ASP A 503 -32.03 -1.58 13.20
C ASP A 503 -32.82 -0.98 14.37
N LYS A 504 -34.14 -1.16 14.43
CA LYS A 504 -34.95 -0.72 15.59
C LYS A 504 -34.59 -1.49 16.87
N GLU A 505 -34.40 -2.81 16.79
CA GLU A 505 -33.99 -3.62 17.94
C GLU A 505 -32.61 -3.19 18.47
N LEU A 506 -31.65 -2.98 17.56
CA LEU A 506 -30.31 -2.52 17.91
C LEU A 506 -30.33 -1.09 18.48
N LEU A 507 -31.19 -0.22 17.97
CA LEU A 507 -31.39 1.12 18.51
C LEU A 507 -31.89 1.07 19.95
N SER A 508 -32.88 0.23 20.26
CA SER A 508 -33.40 0.05 21.61
C SER A 508 -32.33 -0.45 22.58
N LYS A 509 -31.49 -1.41 22.15
CA LYS A 509 -30.35 -1.88 22.95
C LYS A 509 -29.28 -0.80 23.13
N ALA A 510 -29.00 -0.02 22.09
CA ALA A 510 -28.03 1.06 22.16
C ALA A 510 -28.46 2.15 23.15
N LYS A 511 -29.76 2.49 23.19
CA LYS A 511 -30.34 3.40 24.19
C LYS A 511 -30.09 2.88 25.61
N LEU A 512 -30.49 1.63 25.88
CA LEU A 512 -30.29 1.00 27.19
C LEU A 512 -28.82 1.01 27.64
N ILE A 513 -27.88 0.70 26.74
CA ILE A 513 -26.43 0.72 27.05
C ILE A 513 -25.94 2.13 27.39
N ILE A 514 -26.42 3.15 26.66
CA ILE A 514 -26.00 4.54 26.87
C ILE A 514 -26.57 5.08 28.18
N ASP A 515 -27.80 4.70 28.52
CA ASP A 515 -28.51 5.07 29.75
C ASP A 515 -27.89 4.39 30.99
N SER A 516 -27.54 3.09 30.90
CA SER A 516 -26.88 2.34 31.98
C SER A 516 -25.36 2.44 32.00
N TRP A 517 -24.77 3.43 31.31
CA TRP A 517 -23.32 3.54 31.19
C TRP A 517 -22.61 3.75 32.55
N SER A 518 -23.25 4.46 33.49
CA SER A 518 -22.74 4.64 34.85
C SER A 518 -22.63 3.32 35.61
N GLU A 519 -23.61 2.43 35.47
CA GLU A 519 -23.57 1.08 36.05
C GLU A 519 -22.45 0.25 35.42
N HIS A 520 -22.25 0.37 34.11
CA HIS A 520 -21.13 -0.26 33.40
C HIS A 520 -19.77 0.22 33.94
N GLU A 521 -19.60 1.53 34.16
CA GLU A 521 -18.40 2.09 34.78
C GLU A 521 -18.22 1.59 36.23
N GLY A 522 -19.32 1.45 36.99
CA GLY A 522 -19.34 0.88 38.34
C GLY A 522 -18.83 -0.57 38.36
N ASN A 523 -19.33 -1.41 37.46
CA ASN A 523 -18.89 -2.81 37.32
C ASN A 523 -17.39 -2.92 36.96
N LEU A 524 -16.88 -2.01 36.13
CA LEU A 524 -15.47 -1.98 35.75
C LEU A 524 -14.56 -1.32 36.80
N LYS A 525 -15.12 -0.73 37.86
CA LYS A 525 -14.42 0.05 38.89
C LYS A 525 -13.51 1.14 38.31
N ARG A 526 -13.84 1.66 37.12
CA ARG A 526 -13.08 2.72 36.45
C ARG A 526 -13.95 3.48 35.46
N LEU A 527 -13.63 4.76 35.27
CA LEU A 527 -14.25 5.60 34.24
C LEU A 527 -13.80 5.16 32.85
N VAL A 528 -14.75 5.06 31.92
CA VAL A 528 -14.52 4.64 30.53
C VAL A 528 -15.26 5.60 29.60
N ARG A 529 -14.56 6.09 28.58
CA ARG A 529 -15.15 6.98 27.58
C ARG A 529 -16.27 6.26 26.83
N LYS A 530 -17.40 6.95 26.62
CA LYS A 530 -18.49 6.53 25.72
C LYS A 530 -18.04 6.56 24.26
N SER A 531 -17.18 5.62 23.86
CA SER A 531 -16.62 5.55 22.51
C SER A 531 -17.48 4.68 21.59
N ARG A 532 -17.47 5.00 20.30
CA ARG A 532 -18.18 4.23 19.28
C ARG A 532 -17.85 2.74 19.36
N THR A 533 -16.57 2.38 19.45
CA THR A 533 -16.12 0.99 19.56
C THR A 533 -16.56 0.33 20.87
N GLY A 534 -16.57 1.07 21.98
CA GLY A 534 -17.04 0.57 23.28
C GLY A 534 -18.52 0.19 23.25
N ILE A 535 -19.37 1.09 22.72
CA ILE A 535 -20.82 0.83 22.58
C ILE A 535 -21.07 -0.36 21.65
N ILE A 536 -20.33 -0.45 20.52
CA ILE A 536 -20.47 -1.57 19.57
C ILE A 536 -20.10 -2.91 20.20
N ASN A 537 -19.03 -2.95 21.00
CA ASN A 537 -18.62 -4.19 21.68
C ASN A 537 -19.69 -4.63 22.70
N LEU A 538 -20.34 -3.69 23.39
CA LEU A 538 -21.43 -3.99 24.33
C LEU A 538 -22.72 -4.44 23.65
N LEU A 539 -22.92 -4.09 22.38
CA LEU A 539 -24.02 -4.60 21.57
C LEU A 539 -23.83 -6.08 21.13
N ASP A 540 -22.68 -6.69 21.43
CA ASP A 540 -22.29 -8.07 21.10
C ASP A 540 -22.49 -8.45 19.62
N VAL A 541 -22.20 -7.50 18.73
CA VAL A 541 -22.36 -7.72 17.29
C VAL A 541 -21.03 -8.20 16.70
N LYS A 542 -20.97 -9.49 16.32
CA LYS A 542 -19.77 -10.24 15.87
C LYS A 542 -18.97 -9.68 14.67
N ALA A 543 -19.23 -8.48 14.16
CA ALA A 543 -18.48 -7.90 13.05
C ALA A 543 -18.39 -6.36 13.14
N SER A 544 -17.40 -5.86 13.88
CA SER A 544 -17.27 -4.47 14.30
C SER A 544 -16.87 -3.45 13.21
N TYR A 545 -16.63 -3.87 11.97
CA TYR A 545 -16.24 -2.96 10.87
C TYR A 545 -17.14 -3.02 9.63
N SER A 546 -17.66 -4.20 9.30
CA SER A 546 -18.47 -4.43 8.08
C SER A 546 -19.96 -4.15 8.24
N LEU A 547 -20.48 -4.05 9.47
CA LEU A 547 -21.93 -3.88 9.71
C LEU A 547 -22.40 -2.43 9.65
N PHE A 548 -21.52 -1.45 9.81
CA PHE A 548 -21.87 -0.03 9.63
C PHE A 548 -21.65 0.49 8.20
N SER A 549 -21.61 -0.43 7.22
CA SER A 549 -21.53 -0.13 5.77
C SER A 549 -22.83 0.43 5.20
N GLY A 550 -23.60 1.20 5.98
CA GLY A 550 -24.89 1.79 5.58
C GLY A 550 -26.15 0.95 5.86
N LYS A 551 -26.04 -0.23 6.50
CA LYS A 551 -27.18 -1.14 6.73
C LYS A 551 -28.07 -0.81 7.94
N TYR A 552 -27.56 -0.05 8.92
CA TYR A 552 -28.25 0.29 10.18
C TYR A 552 -28.22 1.81 10.44
N PRO A 553 -28.87 2.63 9.59
CA PRO A 553 -28.76 4.09 9.65
C PRO A 553 -29.27 4.69 10.98
N LEU A 554 -30.34 4.13 11.58
CA LEU A 554 -30.94 4.68 12.81
C LEU A 554 -30.01 4.49 14.01
N THR A 555 -29.53 3.26 14.22
CA THR A 555 -28.58 2.95 15.28
C THR A 555 -27.27 3.73 15.10
N THR A 556 -26.78 3.85 13.86
CA THR A 556 -25.55 4.61 13.56
C THR A 556 -25.69 6.08 13.94
N LYS A 557 -26.81 6.71 13.57
CA LYS A 557 -27.08 8.12 13.86
C LYS A 557 -27.16 8.33 15.37
N TYR A 558 -27.90 7.49 16.09
CA TYR A 558 -28.04 7.60 17.54
C TYR A 558 -26.72 7.42 18.29
N ILE A 559 -25.91 6.41 17.94
CA ILE A 559 -24.60 6.21 18.55
C ILE A 559 -23.71 7.44 18.31
N ASN A 560 -23.61 7.92 17.07
CA ASN A 560 -22.76 9.07 16.74
C ASN A 560 -23.20 10.37 17.44
N SER A 561 -24.47 10.52 17.79
CA SER A 561 -24.96 11.68 18.57
C SER A 561 -24.69 11.57 20.07
N ASN A 562 -24.38 10.37 20.59
CA ASN A 562 -24.20 10.10 22.03
C ASN A 562 -22.77 9.66 22.39
N ILE A 563 -21.84 9.68 21.43
CA ILE A 563 -20.42 9.43 21.73
C ILE A 563 -19.79 10.62 22.44
N GLU A 564 -18.90 10.30 23.37
CA GLU A 564 -18.12 11.27 24.10
C GLU A 564 -16.81 11.53 23.35
N THR A 565 -16.53 12.80 23.04
CA THR A 565 -15.23 13.16 22.46
C THR A 565 -14.12 12.91 23.47
N VAL A 566 -12.88 12.93 23.00
CA VAL A 566 -11.73 12.78 23.91
C VAL A 566 -11.65 13.96 24.88
N GLU A 567 -12.11 15.14 24.48
CA GLU A 567 -12.13 16.36 25.30
C GLU A 567 -13.26 16.30 26.34
N ASP A 568 -14.48 15.93 25.94
CA ASP A 568 -15.63 15.79 26.85
C ASP A 568 -15.35 14.79 27.97
N PHE A 569 -14.73 13.66 27.64
CA PHE A 569 -14.35 12.65 28.64
C PHE A 569 -13.35 13.19 29.66
N ARG A 570 -12.44 14.06 29.23
CA ARG A 570 -11.48 14.68 30.15
C ARG A 570 -12.17 15.68 31.07
N HIS A 571 -13.05 16.52 30.52
CA HIS A 571 -13.85 17.44 31.33
C HIS A 571 -14.70 16.69 32.35
N ARG A 572 -15.33 15.57 31.96
CA ARG A 572 -16.08 14.69 32.89
C ARG A 572 -15.19 14.10 33.98
N ARG A 573 -14.00 13.61 33.64
CA ARG A 573 -13.04 13.08 34.63
C ARG A 573 -12.59 14.15 35.63
N ILE A 574 -12.33 15.37 35.17
CA ILE A 574 -11.98 16.50 36.04
C ILE A 574 -13.14 16.78 37.00
N LYS A 575 -14.37 16.92 36.49
CA LYS A 575 -15.56 17.17 37.33
C LYS A 575 -15.77 16.07 38.37
N ILE A 576 -15.72 14.79 37.98
CA ILE A 576 -15.89 13.67 38.91
C ILE A 576 -14.82 13.70 40.01
N VAL A 577 -13.56 13.97 39.66
CA VAL A 577 -12.48 14.08 40.65
C VAL A 577 -12.75 15.21 41.64
N MET A 578 -13.25 16.35 41.18
CA MET A 578 -13.63 17.47 42.04
C MET A 578 -14.81 17.11 42.95
N ASP A 579 -15.87 16.53 42.39
CA ASP A 579 -17.12 16.24 43.10
C ASP A 579 -17.03 15.02 44.04
N THR A 580 -16.03 14.15 43.87
CA THR A 580 -15.86 12.94 44.69
C THR A 580 -14.66 13.03 45.63
N LYS A 581 -13.45 13.21 45.10
CA LYS A 581 -12.21 13.14 45.87
C LYS A 581 -11.93 14.41 46.64
N TYR A 582 -12.32 15.56 46.09
CA TYR A 582 -11.95 16.87 46.61
C TYR A 582 -13.15 17.71 47.04
N LYS A 583 -14.29 17.05 47.29
CA LYS A 583 -15.57 17.72 47.54
C LYS A 583 -15.50 18.76 48.67
N ASP A 584 -14.75 18.44 49.72
CA ASP A 584 -14.68 19.21 50.97
C ASP A 584 -13.26 19.73 51.27
N GLU A 585 -12.39 19.81 50.24
CA GLU A 585 -10.99 20.23 50.39
C GLU A 585 -10.61 21.35 49.41
N ILE A 586 -9.76 22.27 49.88
CA ILE A 586 -9.09 23.25 49.01
C ILE A 586 -8.07 22.51 48.16
N VAL A 587 -8.14 22.71 46.84
CA VAL A 587 -7.26 22.02 45.89
C VAL A 587 -6.41 22.97 45.07
N THR A 588 -5.27 22.45 44.63
CA THR A 588 -4.44 23.11 43.63
C THR A 588 -4.64 22.50 42.25
N LYS A 589 -4.34 23.28 41.22
CA LYS A 589 -4.33 22.84 39.81
C LYS A 589 -3.55 21.53 39.60
N ASN A 590 -2.40 21.39 40.25
CA ASN A 590 -1.57 20.19 40.12
C ASN A 590 -2.27 18.96 40.72
N MET A 591 -2.89 19.08 41.90
CA MET A 591 -3.63 17.98 42.53
C MET A 591 -4.72 17.41 41.62
N VAL A 592 -5.46 18.29 40.94
CA VAL A 592 -6.50 17.91 39.97
C VAL A 592 -5.91 17.22 38.75
N ILE A 593 -4.78 17.71 38.22
CA ILE A 593 -4.07 17.10 37.08
C ILE A 593 -3.59 15.68 37.40
N GLU A 594 -3.06 15.47 38.61
CA GLU A 594 -2.58 14.16 39.05
C GLU A 594 -3.75 13.17 39.23
N ALA A 595 -4.78 13.57 39.97
CA ALA A 595 -5.94 12.72 40.24
C ALA A 595 -6.74 12.39 38.98
N ALA A 596 -6.84 13.33 38.03
CA ALA A 596 -7.45 13.08 36.73
C ALA A 596 -6.50 12.39 35.73
N ASN A 597 -5.28 11.99 36.13
CA ASN A 597 -4.27 11.33 35.30
C ASN A 597 -4.05 12.04 33.94
N LEU A 598 -3.79 13.35 33.97
CA LEU A 598 -3.65 14.21 32.78
C LEU A 598 -2.19 14.58 32.46
N LYS A 599 -1.21 14.16 33.28
CA LYS A 599 0.23 14.50 33.14
C LYS A 599 0.80 14.24 31.74
N ASN A 600 0.58 13.03 31.22
CA ASN A 600 1.10 12.64 29.89
C ASN A 600 0.46 13.43 28.75
N TYR A 601 -0.79 13.86 28.91
CA TYR A 601 -1.49 14.61 27.88
C TYR A 601 -1.00 16.05 27.78
N ILE A 602 -0.82 16.70 28.94
CA ILE A 602 -0.29 18.07 29.04
C ILE A 602 1.12 18.17 28.43
N ARG A 603 1.91 17.09 28.49
CA ARG A 603 3.27 17.05 27.94
C ARG A 603 3.34 16.98 26.41
N ILE A 604 2.33 16.43 25.73
CA ILE A 604 2.42 16.03 24.31
C ILE A 604 1.79 17.06 23.35
N ASN A 605 0.83 17.87 23.80
CA ASN A 605 0.01 18.68 22.89
C ASN A 605 -0.02 20.17 23.30
N ILE A 606 0.88 20.97 22.72
CA ILE A 606 1.17 22.36 23.15
C ILE A 606 -0.02 23.30 22.94
N GLU A 607 -0.70 23.26 21.79
CA GLU A 607 -1.86 24.15 21.52
C GLU A 607 -3.10 23.83 22.36
N LYS A 608 -3.38 22.54 22.62
CA LYS A 608 -4.56 22.13 23.41
C LYS A 608 -4.32 22.19 24.92
N ARG A 609 -3.08 22.40 25.34
CA ARG A 609 -2.67 22.52 26.74
C ARG A 609 -3.25 23.76 27.40
N GLU A 610 -3.18 24.92 26.74
CA GLU A 610 -3.60 26.19 27.34
C GLU A 610 -5.08 26.21 27.67
N LYS A 611 -5.94 25.77 26.75
CA LYS A 611 -7.40 25.70 26.98
C LYS A 611 -7.77 24.76 28.13
N LEU A 612 -7.13 23.60 28.21
CA LEU A 612 -7.38 22.65 29.29
C LEU A 612 -6.86 23.15 30.64
N LEU A 613 -5.68 23.78 30.66
CA LEU A 613 -5.12 24.35 31.88
C LEU A 613 -5.96 25.51 32.41
N LYS A 614 -6.45 26.37 31.51
CA LYS A 614 -7.37 27.46 31.85
C LYS A 614 -8.69 26.92 32.42
N TYR A 615 -9.28 25.91 31.78
CA TYR A 615 -10.48 25.24 32.30
C TYR A 615 -10.28 24.65 33.72
N ILE A 616 -9.12 24.06 34.01
CA ILE A 616 -8.81 23.54 35.34
C ILE A 616 -8.64 24.69 36.35
N GLU A 617 -7.98 25.78 35.96
CA GLU A 617 -7.81 26.96 36.81
C GLU A 617 -9.14 27.62 37.17
N ASP A 618 -10.02 27.81 36.18
CA ASP A 618 -11.35 28.37 36.38
C ASP A 618 -12.16 27.49 37.36
N LEU A 619 -12.12 26.17 37.18
CA LEU A 619 -12.82 25.23 38.07
C LEU A 619 -12.25 25.21 39.50
N VAL A 620 -10.93 25.22 39.65
CA VAL A 620 -10.29 25.24 40.97
C VAL A 620 -10.62 26.54 41.71
N THR A 621 -10.63 27.67 41.00
CA THR A 621 -11.00 28.97 41.58
C THR A 621 -12.45 28.96 42.07
N ILE A 622 -13.38 28.50 41.22
CA ILE A 622 -14.81 28.38 41.58
C ILE A 622 -15.01 27.43 42.77
N HIS A 623 -14.28 26.31 42.80
CA HIS A 623 -14.39 25.32 43.88
C HIS A 623 -13.85 25.87 45.21
N ASN A 624 -12.65 26.45 45.21
CA ASN A 624 -12.02 26.97 46.42
C ASN A 624 -12.77 28.18 47.00
N ASN A 625 -13.43 28.99 46.16
CA ASN A 625 -14.30 30.08 46.61
C ASN A 625 -15.52 29.62 47.42
N LYS A 626 -15.84 28.33 47.46
CA LYS A 626 -16.89 27.79 48.35
C LYS A 626 -16.42 27.60 49.79
N PHE A 627 -15.12 27.73 50.04
CA PHE A 627 -14.48 27.56 51.36
C PHE A 627 -13.95 28.88 51.94
N LEU A 628 -14.11 29.98 51.20
CA LEU A 628 -13.88 31.36 51.63
C LEU A 628 -15.24 31.99 51.94
#